data_AF-A0A842Q924-F1
#
_entry.id   AF-A0A842Q924-F1
#
_cell.length_a   1.000
_cell.length_b   1.000
_cell.length_c   1.000
_cell.angle_alpha   90.00
_cell.angle_beta   90.00
_cell.angle_gamma   90.00
#
_symmetry.space_group_name_H-M   'P 1'
#
loop_
_entity.id
_entity.type
_entity.pdbx_description
1 polymer ?
#
loop_
_entity_poly.entity_id
_entity_poly.type
_entity_poly.pdbx_seq_one_letter_code
_entity_poly.pdbx_strand_id
1 'polypeptide(L)'
;MSIRVEMDQALEREFREKAMKVYGYSKGSLKKAVESAVKQWNESFETMSPKEKVDNPVDLIDGILSQLKGKMSSVELQNEATKTWVKEVD
;
A
#
# COMPACT_ATOMS: atom_id res chain seq x y z
N MET A 1 -16.81 15.20 -13.77
CA MET A 1 -16.14 15.96 -12.68
C MET A 1 -14.81 16.47 -13.20
N SER A 2 -14.35 17.65 -12.77
CA SER A 2 -13.12 18.28 -13.28
C SER A 2 -12.27 18.80 -12.12
N ILE A 3 -10.98 18.47 -12.14
CA ILE A 3 -9.96 19.04 -11.26
C ILE A 3 -9.15 20.01 -12.11
N ARG A 4 -8.92 21.23 -11.61
CA ARG A 4 -8.02 22.21 -12.22
C ARG A 4 -6.68 22.12 -11.49
N VAL A 5 -5.59 21.98 -12.24
CA VAL A 5 -4.24 21.90 -11.70
C VAL A 5 -3.38 22.92 -12.42
N GLU A 6 -2.62 23.69 -11.67
CA GLU A 6 -1.56 24.53 -12.19
C GLU A 6 -0.24 23.80 -11.97
N MET A 7 0.59 23.76 -13.02
CA MET A 7 1.86 23.06 -13.03
C MET A 7 2.87 23.89 -13.79
N ASP A 8 4.15 23.73 -13.43
CA ASP A 8 5.24 24.38 -14.13
C ASP A 8 5.24 23.98 -15.61
N GLN A 9 5.58 24.93 -16.48
CA GLN A 9 5.51 24.76 -17.92
C GLN A 9 6.44 23.65 -18.43
N ALA A 10 7.61 23.46 -17.80
CA ALA A 10 8.52 22.38 -18.17
C ALA A 10 7.93 21.02 -17.84
N LEU A 11 7.31 20.89 -16.66
CA LEU A 11 6.68 19.66 -16.20
C LEU A 11 5.48 19.28 -17.07
N GLU A 12 4.64 20.26 -17.42
CA GLU A 12 3.49 20.06 -18.31
C GLU A 12 3.90 19.52 -19.67
N ARG A 13 4.94 20.13 -20.27
CA ARG A 13 5.47 19.73 -21.57
C ARG A 13 5.99 18.30 -21.53
N GLU A 14 6.81 17.98 -20.53
CA GLU A 14 7.37 16.64 -20.37
C GLU A 14 6.29 15.58 -20.16
N PHE A 15 5.31 15.88 -19.30
CA PHE A 15 4.16 15.00 -19.07
C PHE A 15 3.38 14.76 -20.36
N ARG A 16 3.10 15.83 -21.12
CA ARG A 16 2.36 15.74 -22.39
C ARG A 16 3.09 14.87 -23.41
N GLU A 17 4.39 15.05 -23.58
CA GLU A 17 5.20 14.24 -24.49
C GLU A 17 5.18 12.76 -24.11
N LYS A 18 5.38 12.46 -22.82
CA LYS A 18 5.33 11.09 -22.29
C LYS A 18 3.94 10.47 -22.45
N ALA A 19 2.89 11.22 -22.12
CA ALA A 19 1.51 10.79 -22.28
C ALA A 19 1.18 10.45 -23.74
N MET A 20 1.62 11.28 -24.69
CA MET A 20 1.40 11.03 -26.11
C MET A 20 2.21 9.83 -26.63
N LYS A 21 3.44 9.62 -26.14
CA LYS A 21 4.25 8.44 -26.49
C LYS A 21 3.60 7.15 -26.03
N VAL A 22 2.99 7.14 -24.85
CA VAL A 22 2.39 5.93 -24.24
C VAL A 22 0.99 5.66 -24.76
N TYR A 23 0.13 6.69 -24.81
CA TYR A 23 -1.30 6.55 -25.11
C TYR A 23 -1.67 7.00 -26.54
N GLY A 24 -0.70 7.45 -27.34
CA GLY A 24 -0.87 7.92 -28.70
C GLY A 24 -1.24 9.41 -28.81
N TYR A 25 -1.34 9.92 -30.04
CA TYR A 25 -1.61 11.34 -30.34
C TYR A 25 -3.10 11.65 -30.55
N SER A 26 -3.99 10.87 -29.95
CA SER A 26 -5.44 10.98 -30.13
C SER A 26 -6.10 11.91 -29.10
N LYS A 27 -7.30 12.39 -29.43
CA LYS A 27 -8.14 13.15 -28.49
C LYS A 27 -8.51 12.26 -27.30
N GLY A 28 -7.94 12.56 -26.14
CA GLY A 28 -8.16 11.82 -24.89
C GLY A 28 -6.92 11.14 -24.30
N SER A 29 -5.79 11.12 -25.00
CA SER A 29 -4.55 10.53 -24.47
C SER A 29 -4.06 11.20 -23.19
N LEU A 30 -4.09 12.52 -23.13
CA LEU A 30 -3.77 13.30 -21.92
C LEU A 30 -4.70 12.96 -20.76
N LYS A 31 -6.01 12.83 -21.03
CA LYS A 31 -6.99 12.45 -20.00
C LYS A 31 -6.67 11.07 -19.43
N LYS A 32 -6.40 10.08 -20.28
CA LYS A 32 -6.03 8.72 -19.86
C LYS A 32 -4.74 8.69 -19.04
N ALA A 33 -3.76 9.49 -19.43
CA ALA A 33 -2.50 9.60 -18.69
C ALA A 33 -2.72 10.19 -17.30
N VAL A 34 -3.53 11.25 -17.18
CA VAL A 34 -3.88 11.87 -15.89
C VAL A 34 -4.65 10.88 -15.01
N GLU A 35 -5.67 10.20 -15.54
CA GLU A 35 -6.43 9.19 -14.79
C GLU A 35 -5.53 8.06 -14.28
N SER A 36 -4.59 7.61 -15.12
CA SER A 36 -3.62 6.58 -14.74
C SER A 36 -2.65 7.06 -13.66
N ALA A 37 -2.14 8.28 -13.77
CA ALA A 37 -1.23 8.87 -12.78
C ALA A 37 -1.92 9.03 -11.41
N VAL A 38 -3.17 9.51 -11.39
CA VAL A 38 -3.95 9.63 -10.15
C VAL A 38 -4.21 8.25 -9.52
N LYS A 39 -4.56 7.24 -10.33
CA LYS A 39 -4.74 5.88 -9.83
C LYS A 39 -3.46 5.32 -9.20
N GLN A 40 -2.34 5.49 -9.89
CA GLN A 40 -1.05 4.99 -9.44
C GLN A 40 -0.54 5.74 -8.20
N TRP A 41 -0.81 7.04 -8.08
CA TRP A 41 -0.56 7.81 -6.87
C TRP A 41 -1.35 7.27 -5.68
N ASN A 42 -2.64 6.99 -5.86
CA ASN A 42 -3.46 6.42 -4.79
C ASN A 42 -2.98 5.02 -4.36
N GLU A 43 -2.68 4.16 -5.32
CA GLU A 43 -2.13 2.81 -5.05
C GLU A 43 -0.78 2.88 -4.32
N SER A 44 0.07 3.85 -4.68
CA SER A 44 1.34 4.09 -3.97
C SER A 44 1.12 4.53 -2.52
N PHE A 45 0.03 5.27 -2.25
CA PHE A 45 -0.34 5.66 -0.89
C PHE A 45 -0.95 4.51 -0.08
N GLU A 46 -1.69 3.61 -0.71
CA GLU A 46 -2.19 2.39 -0.06
C GLU A 46 -1.02 1.45 0.32
N THR A 47 -0.04 1.32 -0.57
CA THR A 47 1.18 0.51 -0.31
C THR A 47 2.18 1.17 0.63
N MET A 48 2.23 2.50 0.70
CA MET A 48 3.08 3.26 1.64
C MET A 48 2.37 3.66 2.93
N SER A 49 1.07 3.41 3.06
CA SER A 49 0.35 3.67 4.30
C SER A 49 1.07 2.91 5.43
N PRO A 50 1.47 3.59 6.53
CA PRO A 50 1.87 2.89 7.74
C PRO A 50 0.72 1.94 8.06
N LYS A 51 0.99 0.64 8.16
CA LYS A 51 0.07 -0.42 8.60
C LYS A 51 -1.06 0.23 9.38
N GLU A 52 -2.28 0.19 8.83
CA GLU A 52 -3.47 0.85 9.40
C GLU A 52 -3.32 0.93 10.91
N LYS A 53 -3.44 2.12 11.50
CA LYS A 53 -3.45 2.25 12.96
C LYS A 53 -4.54 1.31 13.45
N VAL A 54 -4.13 0.15 13.96
CA VAL A 54 -5.06 -0.82 14.49
C VAL A 54 -5.63 -0.16 15.73
N ASP A 55 -6.93 0.18 15.70
CA ASP A 55 -7.59 0.91 16.78
C ASP A 55 -7.42 0.18 18.12
N ASN A 56 -7.40 -1.16 18.10
CA ASN A 56 -6.99 -1.98 19.23
C ASN A 56 -6.04 -3.12 18.79
N PRO A 57 -4.72 -2.94 18.88
CA PRO A 57 -3.73 -3.97 18.52
C PRO A 57 -3.86 -5.25 19.33
N VAL A 58 -4.35 -5.15 20.58
CA VAL A 58 -4.50 -6.28 21.49
C VAL A 58 -5.63 -7.20 21.02
N ASP A 59 -6.77 -6.63 20.62
CA ASP A 59 -7.92 -7.42 20.14
C ASP A 59 -7.59 -8.15 18.82
N LEU A 60 -6.77 -7.53 17.97
CA LEU A 60 -6.33 -8.16 16.72
C LEU A 60 -5.43 -9.38 17.02
N ILE A 61 -4.45 -9.20 17.92
CA ILE A 61 -3.57 -10.29 18.35
C ILE A 61 -4.38 -11.40 19.03
N ASP A 62 -5.32 -11.05 19.92
CA ASP A 62 -6.18 -12.02 20.59
C ASP A 62 -7.07 -12.78 19.60
N GLY A 63 -7.62 -12.09 18.60
CA GLY A 63 -8.38 -12.71 17.51
C GLY A 63 -7.55 -13.71 16.70
N ILE A 64 -6.30 -13.39 16.37
CA ILE A 64 -5.39 -14.30 15.68
C ILE A 64 -5.08 -15.52 16.58
N LEU A 65 -4.75 -15.29 17.85
CA LEU A 65 -4.41 -16.34 18.81
C LEU A 65 -5.60 -17.23 19.16
N SER A 66 -6.83 -16.72 19.06
CA SER A 66 -8.05 -17.49 19.32
C SER A 66 -8.19 -18.73 18.42
N GLN A 67 -7.61 -18.71 17.21
CA GLN A 67 -7.62 -19.85 16.28
C GLN A 67 -6.76 -21.03 16.75
N LEU A 68 -5.85 -20.77 17.69
CA LEU A 68 -4.97 -21.73 18.34
C LEU A 68 -5.51 -22.19 19.70
N LYS A 69 -6.59 -21.56 20.19
CA LYS A 69 -7.21 -21.91 21.46
C LYS A 69 -7.71 -23.36 21.42
N GLY A 70 -7.23 -24.19 22.35
CA GLY A 70 -7.53 -25.62 22.42
C GLY A 70 -6.63 -26.52 21.57
N LYS A 71 -5.75 -25.96 20.73
CA LYS A 71 -4.74 -26.72 19.97
C LYS A 71 -3.37 -26.72 20.65
N MET A 72 -3.03 -25.61 21.31
CA MET A 72 -1.83 -25.46 22.11
C MET A 72 -2.17 -24.70 23.39
N SER A 73 -1.48 -25.06 24.48
CA SER A 73 -1.55 -24.33 25.73
C SER A 73 -0.76 -23.02 25.64
N SER A 74 -1.06 -22.07 26.53
CA SER A 74 -0.34 -20.80 26.63
C SER A 74 1.17 -21.00 26.86
N VAL A 75 1.55 -22.03 27.62
CA VAL A 75 2.95 -22.36 27.92
C VAL A 75 3.68 -22.90 26.69
N GLU A 76 3.03 -23.76 25.91
CA GLU A 76 3.61 -24.28 24.65
C GLU A 76 3.82 -23.16 23.63
N LEU A 77 2.85 -22.24 23.52
CA LEU A 77 2.97 -21.06 22.66
C LEU A 77 4.15 -20.16 23.07
N GLN A 78 4.34 -19.93 24.37
CA GLN A 78 5.48 -19.15 24.88
C GLN A 78 6.82 -19.83 24.59
N ASN A 79 6.89 -21.15 24.73
CA ASN A 79 8.10 -21.92 24.46
C ASN A 79 8.48 -21.88 22.97
N GLU A 80 7.51 -22.09 22.06
CA GLU A 80 7.74 -21.99 20.62
C GLU A 80 8.11 -20.57 20.17
N ALA A 81 7.46 -19.55 20.74
CA ALA A 81 7.84 -18.15 20.50
C ALA A 81 9.29 -17.88 20.90
N THR A 82 9.72 -18.38 22.07
CA THR A 82 11.09 -18.24 22.55
C THR A 82 12.09 -18.94 21.63
N LYS A 83 11.80 -20.16 21.18
CA LYS A 83 12.67 -20.89 20.22
C LYS A 83 12.81 -20.17 18.89
N THR A 84 11.73 -19.58 18.39
CA THR A 84 11.73 -18.85 17.12
C THR A 84 12.58 -17.59 17.26
N TRP A 85 12.42 -16.86 18.36
CA TRP A 85 13.16 -15.63 18.61
C TRP A 85 14.67 -15.88 18.78
N VAL A 86 15.05 -16.93 19.53
CA VAL A 86 16.46 -17.32 19.69
C VAL A 86 17.10 -17.69 18.35
N LYS A 87 16.36 -18.33 17.43
CA LYS A 87 16.86 -18.68 16.09
C LYS A 87 17.03 -17.49 15.14
N GLU A 88 16.33 -16.38 15.37
CA GLU A 88 16.46 -15.16 14.55
C GLU A 88 17.57 -14.22 15.04
N VAL A 89 18.05 -14.41 16.28
CA VAL A 89 19.05 -13.53 16.93
C VAL A 89 20.49 -14.06 16.78
N ASP A 90 20.66 -15.30 16.31
CA ASP A 90 21.94 -15.88 15.85
C ASP A 90 22.20 -15.57 14.36
#